data_AF-A0A812FPZ8-F1
#
_entry.id   AF-A0A812FPZ8-F1
#
_cell.length_a   1.000
_cell.length_b   1.000
_cell.length_c   1.000
_cell.angle_alpha   90.00
_cell.angle_beta   90.00
_cell.angle_gamma   90.00
#
_symmetry.space_group_name_H-M   'P 1'
#
loop_
_entity.id
_entity.type
_entity.pdbx_description
1 polymer ?
#
loop_
_entity_poly.entity_id
_entity_poly.type
_entity_poly.pdbx_seq_one_letter_code
_entity_poly.pdbx_strand_id
1 'polypeptide(L)'
;MSDIKPRISTLSFVGFYVNSAIAKGHLESVSFDELYTALEQGQLFEFLDSKLPGEFDFSLFEAGSDQHVGFHQVINSIAGGLQGRERRKLGLSNSNHGLSLLLAFILEALQHHDWV
;
A
#
# COMPACT_ATOMS: atom_id res chain seq x y z
N MET A 1 -9.54 7.72 18.10
CA MET A 1 -9.70 6.28 17.84
C MET A 1 -8.39 5.62 18.23
N SER A 2 -8.40 4.42 18.79
CA SER A 2 -7.17 3.65 18.98
C SER A 2 -6.57 3.33 17.62
N ASP A 3 -5.26 3.56 17.42
CA ASP A 3 -4.57 3.12 16.20
C ASP A 3 -4.58 1.59 16.15
N ILE A 4 -5.38 1.05 15.24
CA ILE A 4 -5.45 -0.39 15.01
C ILE A 4 -4.22 -0.73 14.17
N LYS A 5 -3.42 -1.68 14.63
CA LYS A 5 -2.26 -2.18 13.89
C LYS A 5 -2.58 -3.52 13.24
N PRO A 6 -2.22 -3.73 11.96
CA PRO A 6 -2.37 -5.03 11.31
C PRO A 6 -1.31 -5.99 11.85
N ARG A 7 -1.47 -7.29 11.57
CA ARG A 7 -0.40 -8.27 11.78
C ARG A 7 0.72 -8.05 10.77
N ILE A 8 1.94 -8.41 11.13
CA ILE A 8 3.07 -8.40 10.20
C ILE A 8 2.81 -9.24 8.93
N SER A 9 2.05 -10.32 9.06
CA SER A 9 1.65 -11.17 7.93
C SER A 9 0.80 -10.42 6.91
N THR A 10 -0.07 -9.51 7.36
CA THR A 10 -0.93 -8.70 6.49
C THR A 10 -0.09 -7.75 5.64
N LEU A 11 0.83 -7.00 6.28
CA LEU A 11 1.75 -6.11 5.57
C LEU A 11 2.61 -6.88 4.55
N SER A 12 3.21 -7.99 4.98
CA SER A 12 4.10 -8.79 4.12
C SER A 12 3.35 -9.47 2.97
N PHE A 13 2.14 -10.00 3.17
CA PHE A 13 1.33 -10.56 2.09
C PHE A 13 1.00 -9.52 1.01
N VAL A 14 0.53 -8.33 1.41
CA VAL A 14 0.26 -7.26 0.45
C VAL A 14 1.56 -6.84 -0.27
N GLY A 15 2.68 -6.76 0.46
CA GLY A 15 3.99 -6.50 -0.15
C GLY A 15 4.38 -7.52 -1.22
N PHE A 16 4.14 -8.81 -0.97
CA PHE A 16 4.38 -9.87 -1.96
C PHE A 16 3.47 -9.74 -3.19
N TYR A 17 2.19 -9.39 -3.01
CA TYR A 17 1.29 -9.15 -4.15
C TYR A 17 1.73 -7.96 -5.00
N VAL A 18 2.09 -6.84 -4.36
CA VAL A 18 2.61 -5.66 -5.07
C VAL A 18 3.88 -6.00 -5.85
N ASN A 19 4.82 -6.71 -5.23
CA ASN A 19 6.05 -7.16 -5.90
C ASN A 19 5.76 -8.09 -7.08
N SER A 20 4.81 -9.02 -6.92
CA SER A 20 4.35 -9.91 -8.00
C SER A 20 3.75 -9.12 -9.17
N ALA A 21 2.87 -8.15 -8.89
CA ALA A 21 2.26 -7.31 -9.92
C ALA A 21 3.32 -6.51 -10.70
N ILE A 22 4.32 -5.94 -10.01
CA ILE A 22 5.47 -5.28 -10.65
C ILE A 22 6.22 -6.26 -11.56
N ALA A 23 6.54 -7.46 -11.06
CA ALA A 23 7.27 -8.48 -11.82
C ALA A 23 6.52 -8.96 -13.07
N LYS A 24 5.18 -8.88 -13.07
CA LYS A 24 4.32 -9.19 -14.22
C LYS A 24 4.16 -8.04 -15.22
N GLY A 25 4.80 -6.90 -14.98
CA GLY A 25 4.84 -5.77 -15.93
C GLY A 25 3.90 -4.61 -15.58
N HIS A 26 3.24 -4.62 -14.41
CA HIS A 26 2.31 -3.55 -14.01
C HIS A 26 2.97 -2.34 -13.36
N LEU A 27 4.30 -2.18 -13.53
CA LEU A 27 5.08 -1.13 -12.87
C LEU A 27 4.54 0.28 -13.12
N GLU A 28 4.07 0.55 -14.35
CA GLU A 28 3.55 1.87 -14.76
C GLU A 28 2.03 1.97 -14.71
N SER A 29 1.33 0.94 -14.21
CA SER A 29 -0.13 0.85 -14.26
C SER A 29 -0.86 1.69 -13.21
N VAL A 30 -0.16 2.15 -12.17
CA VAL A 30 -0.71 2.95 -11.07
C VAL A 30 0.18 4.16 -10.85
N SER A 31 -0.38 5.37 -10.90
CA SER A 31 0.36 6.59 -10.59
C SER A 31 0.40 6.89 -9.08
N PHE A 32 1.29 7.79 -8.66
CA PHE A 32 1.37 8.28 -7.28
C PHE A 32 0.06 8.96 -6.88
N ASP A 33 -0.49 9.81 -7.74
CA ASP A 33 -1.72 10.55 -7.45
C ASP A 33 -2.92 9.61 -7.28
N GLU A 34 -3.04 8.58 -8.11
CA GLU A 34 -4.07 7.55 -7.94
C GLU A 34 -3.89 6.78 -6.63
N LEU A 35 -2.65 6.41 -6.29
CA LEU A 35 -2.35 5.72 -5.04
C LEU A 35 -2.73 6.58 -3.81
N TYR A 36 -2.30 7.84 -3.78
CA TYR A 36 -2.63 8.75 -2.68
C TYR A 36 -4.13 8.98 -2.59
N THR A 37 -4.82 9.19 -3.71
CA THR A 37 -6.28 9.34 -3.74
C THR A 37 -6.99 8.11 -3.16
N ALA A 38 -6.57 6.90 -3.53
CA ALA A 38 -7.15 5.67 -3.02
C ALA A 38 -6.89 5.48 -1.50
N LEU A 39 -5.71 5.87 -1.02
CA LEU A 39 -5.35 5.85 0.40
C LEU A 39 -6.18 6.85 1.22
N GLU A 40 -6.32 8.08 0.73
CA GLU A 40 -7.12 9.13 1.39
C GLU A 40 -8.61 8.73 1.50
N GLN A 41 -9.12 8.01 0.50
CA GLN A 41 -10.49 7.50 0.49
C GLN A 41 -10.67 6.23 1.32
N GLY A 42 -9.58 5.59 1.77
CA GLY A 42 -9.63 4.31 2.47
C GLY A 42 -10.12 3.16 1.59
N GLN A 43 -9.85 3.22 0.28
CA GLN A 43 -10.34 2.29 -0.74
C GLN A 43 -9.20 1.66 -1.54
N LEU A 44 -8.02 1.50 -0.93
CA LEU A 44 -6.83 1.04 -1.65
C LEU A 44 -7.03 -0.37 -2.22
N PHE A 45 -7.64 -1.28 -1.46
CA PHE A 45 -7.83 -2.66 -1.91
C PHE A 45 -8.83 -2.74 -3.06
N GLU A 46 -9.97 -2.05 -2.96
CA GLU A 46 -10.97 -1.96 -4.01
C GLU A 46 -10.41 -1.30 -5.28
N PHE A 47 -9.61 -0.24 -5.10
CA PHE A 47 -8.92 0.42 -6.20
C PHE A 47 -7.96 -0.52 -6.93
N LEU A 48 -7.11 -1.25 -6.19
CA LEU A 48 -6.13 -2.17 -6.79
C LEU A 48 -6.82 -3.34 -7.50
N ASP A 49 -7.88 -3.92 -6.93
CA ASP A 49 -8.62 -5.01 -7.56
C ASP A 49 -9.34 -4.55 -8.84
N SER A 50 -9.91 -3.35 -8.83
CA SER A 50 -10.52 -2.74 -10.03
C SER A 50 -9.49 -2.39 -11.11
N LYS A 51 -8.35 -1.82 -10.71
CA LYS A 51 -7.30 -1.36 -11.63
C LYS A 51 -6.50 -2.51 -12.22
N LEU A 52 -6.26 -3.55 -11.45
CA LEU A 52 -5.41 -4.70 -11.77
C LEU A 52 -6.12 -6.01 -11.40
N PRO A 53 -7.21 -6.35 -12.13
CA PRO A 53 -8.06 -7.48 -11.77
C PRO A 53 -7.29 -8.80 -11.80
N GLY A 54 -7.39 -9.56 -10.71
CA GLY A 54 -6.73 -10.86 -10.55
C GLY A 54 -5.25 -10.81 -10.16
N GLU A 55 -4.68 -9.63 -9.91
CA GLU A 55 -3.30 -9.50 -9.43
C GLU A 55 -3.17 -9.54 -7.90
N PHE A 56 -4.26 -9.26 -7.19
CA PHE A 56 -4.31 -9.19 -5.74
C PHE A 56 -5.37 -10.13 -5.18
N ASP A 57 -5.06 -10.80 -4.08
CA ASP A 57 -6.04 -11.59 -3.32
C ASP A 57 -6.16 -11.02 -1.91
N PHE A 58 -7.18 -10.17 -1.73
CA PHE A 58 -7.50 -9.56 -0.43
C PHE A 58 -8.56 -10.35 0.35
N SER A 59 -8.93 -11.56 -0.07
CA SER A 59 -9.99 -12.37 0.58
C SER A 59 -9.70 -12.69 2.05
N LEU A 60 -8.43 -12.70 2.44
CA LEU A 60 -8.00 -12.90 3.83
C LEU A 60 -8.15 -11.65 4.72
N PHE A 61 -8.50 -10.49 4.14
CA PHE A 61 -8.58 -9.19 4.81
C PHE A 61 -9.96 -8.56 4.59
N GLU A 62 -11.00 -9.23 5.10
CA GLU A 62 -12.40 -8.78 4.97
C GLU A 62 -12.56 -7.29 5.31
N ALA A 63 -13.35 -6.58 4.50
CA ALA A 63 -13.63 -5.17 4.70
C ALA A 63 -14.19 -4.91 6.11
N GLY A 64 -13.60 -3.94 6.81
CA GLY A 64 -13.95 -3.61 8.19
C GLY A 64 -13.33 -4.51 9.28
N SER A 65 -12.62 -5.58 8.93
CA SER A 65 -11.81 -6.33 9.90
C SER A 65 -10.66 -5.48 10.45
N ASP A 66 -10.17 -5.80 11.66
CA ASP A 66 -9.01 -5.11 12.26
C ASP A 66 -7.78 -5.13 11.34
N GLN A 67 -7.61 -6.19 10.56
CA GLN A 67 -6.50 -6.30 9.60
C GLN A 67 -6.65 -5.32 8.44
N HIS A 68 -7.85 -5.24 7.87
CA HIS A 68 -8.16 -4.32 6.78
C HIS A 68 -8.05 -2.86 7.25
N VAL A 69 -8.68 -2.52 8.38
CA VAL A 69 -8.67 -1.16 8.93
C VAL A 69 -7.26 -0.77 9.36
N GLY A 70 -6.56 -1.64 10.08
CA GLY A 70 -5.21 -1.36 10.55
C GLY A 70 -4.21 -1.19 9.41
N PHE A 71 -4.31 -2.00 8.35
CA PHE A 71 -3.47 -1.83 7.16
C PHE A 71 -3.66 -0.43 6.56
N HIS A 72 -4.90 -0.03 6.29
CA HIS A 72 -5.18 1.29 5.71
C HIS A 72 -4.72 2.44 6.61
N GLN A 73 -4.94 2.35 7.93
CA GLN A 73 -4.48 3.37 8.87
C GLN A 73 -2.96 3.52 8.86
N VAL A 74 -2.23 2.41 8.95
CA VAL A 74 -0.76 2.41 8.97
C VAL A 74 -0.20 2.93 7.65
N ILE A 75 -0.64 2.40 6.52
CA ILE A 75 -0.11 2.81 5.21
C ILE A 75 -0.46 4.28 4.91
N ASN A 76 -1.67 4.75 5.25
CA ASN A 76 -2.03 6.15 5.06
C ASN A 76 -1.20 7.09 5.95
N SER A 77 -0.88 6.68 7.18
CA SER A 77 0.00 7.44 8.07
C SER A 77 1.43 7.57 7.51
N ILE A 78 1.99 6.46 7.02
CA ILE A 78 3.29 6.44 6.34
C ILE A 78 3.26 7.31 5.08
N ALA A 79 2.21 7.20 4.27
CA ALA A 79 2.02 7.97 3.05
C ALA A 79 2.00 9.48 3.33
N GLY A 80 1.25 9.94 4.33
CA GLY A 80 1.24 11.35 4.75
C GLY A 80 2.62 11.84 5.23
N GLY A 81 3.43 10.95 5.79
CA GLY A 81 4.83 11.20 6.11
C GLY A 81 5.76 11.29 4.90
N LEU A 82 5.37 10.83 3.70
CA LEU A 82 6.26 10.72 2.55
C LEU A 82 5.80 11.53 1.33
N GLN A 83 4.53 11.96 1.29
CA GLN A 83 3.96 12.75 0.20
C GLN A 83 4.77 14.03 -0.09
N GLY A 84 5.13 14.22 -1.36
CA GLY A 84 6.00 15.31 -1.83
C GLY A 84 7.48 15.13 -1.49
N ARG A 85 7.87 14.00 -0.88
CA ARG A 85 9.25 13.66 -0.49
C ARG A 85 9.71 12.33 -1.08
N GLU A 86 8.97 11.74 -2.00
CA GLU A 86 9.18 10.41 -2.61
C GLU A 86 10.59 10.29 -3.20
N ARG A 87 10.99 11.26 -4.04
CA ARG A 87 12.33 11.28 -4.64
C ARG A 87 13.43 11.42 -3.59
N ARG A 88 13.24 12.30 -2.61
CA ARG A 88 14.27 12.64 -1.61
C ARG A 88 14.47 11.51 -0.59
N LYS A 89 13.40 10.82 -0.20
CA LYS A 89 13.41 9.83 0.88
C LYS A 89 13.48 8.40 0.38
N LEU A 90 12.84 8.12 -0.76
CA LEU A 90 12.67 6.77 -1.30
C LEU A 90 13.40 6.56 -2.63
N GLY A 91 13.95 7.63 -3.23
CA GLY A 91 14.61 7.55 -4.53
C GLY A 91 13.65 7.37 -5.72
N LEU A 92 12.34 7.51 -5.50
CA LEU A 92 11.32 7.31 -6.52
C LEU A 92 10.96 8.63 -7.21
N SER A 93 11.26 8.75 -8.50
CA SER A 93 11.06 9.99 -9.27
C SER A 93 10.09 9.88 -10.46
N ASN A 94 9.73 8.66 -10.89
CA ASN A 94 8.70 8.48 -11.91
C ASN A 94 7.33 8.39 -11.23
N SER A 95 6.46 9.36 -11.47
CA SER A 95 5.11 9.43 -10.89
C SER A 95 4.20 8.28 -11.33
N ASN A 96 4.55 7.54 -12.38
CA ASN A 96 3.80 6.36 -12.81
C ASN A 96 4.18 5.08 -12.05
N HIS A 97 5.16 5.11 -11.14
CA HIS A 97 5.62 3.93 -10.40
C HIS A 97 4.91 3.76 -9.05
N GLY A 98 3.59 3.97 -9.00
CA GLY A 98 2.78 3.94 -7.78
C GLY A 98 2.85 2.59 -7.05
N LEU A 99 2.94 1.47 -7.76
CA LEU A 99 3.16 0.17 -7.10
C LEU A 99 4.50 0.10 -6.36
N SER A 100 5.58 0.66 -6.93
CA SER A 100 6.87 0.74 -6.24
C SER A 100 6.81 1.67 -5.02
N LEU A 101 6.00 2.73 -5.09
CA LEU A 101 5.76 3.62 -3.97
C LEU A 101 4.99 2.93 -2.84
N LEU A 102 3.93 2.18 -3.18
CA LEU A 102 3.18 1.37 -2.22
C LEU A 102 4.09 0.31 -1.56
N LEU A 103 4.93 -0.37 -2.34
CA LEU A 103 5.91 -1.30 -1.79
C LEU A 103 6.86 -0.62 -0.80
N ALA A 104 7.33 0.59 -1.11
CA ALA A 104 8.16 1.37 -0.21
C ALA A 104 7.43 1.73 1.10
N PHE A 105 6.13 2.10 1.04
CA PHE A 105 5.34 2.35 2.25
C PHE A 105 5.19 1.11 3.12
N ILE A 106 5.00 -0.07 2.52
CA ILE A 106 4.93 -1.34 3.23
C ILE A 106 6.27 -1.64 3.92
N LEU A 107 7.40 -1.40 3.25
CA LEU A 107 8.73 -1.59 3.84
C LEU A 107 8.97 -0.64 5.03
N GLU A 108 8.55 0.63 4.92
CA GLU A 108 8.62 1.60 6.01
C GLU A 108 7.76 1.18 7.21
N ALA A 109 6.52 0.72 6.98
CA ALA A 109 5.65 0.19 8.03
C ALA A 109 6.27 -1.04 8.74
N LEU A 110 6.90 -1.94 7.98
CA LEU A 110 7.63 -3.08 8.53
C LEU A 110 8.84 -2.63 9.37
N GLN A 111 9.62 -1.67 8.87
CA GLN A 111 10.80 -1.11 9.54
C GLN A 111 10.44 -0.38 10.85
N HIS A 112 9.31 0.30 10.89
CA HIS A 112 8.84 1.03 12.08
C HIS A 112 8.16 0.15 13.14
N HIS A 113 7.99 -1.15 12.88
CA HIS A 113 7.21 -2.04 13.73
C HIS A 113 5.75 -1.57 13.90
N ASP A 114 5.13 -1.10 12.81
CA ASP A 114 3.72 -0.68 12.78
C ASP A 114 2.77 -1.87 12.61
N TRP A 115 3.00 -2.91 13.39
CA TRP A 115 2.25 -4.15 13.38
C TRP A 115 2.16 -4.78 14.78
N VAL A 116 1.28 -5.77 14.92
CA VAL A 116 1.13 -6.65 16.09
C VAL A 116 1.55 -8.08 15.80
#